data_AF-A0A6L8ACQ0-F1
#
_entry.id   AF-A0A6L8ACQ0-F1
#
_cell.length_a   1.000
_cell.length_b   1.000
_cell.length_c   1.000
_cell.angle_alpha   90.00
_cell.angle_beta   90.00
_cell.angle_gamma   90.00
#
_symmetry.space_group_name_H-M   'P 1'
#
loop_
_entity.id
_entity.type
_entity.pdbx_description
1 polymer ?
#
loop_
_entity_poly.entity_id
_entity_poly.type
_entity_poly.pdbx_seq_one_letter_code
_entity_poly.pdbx_strand_id
1 'polypeptide(L)'
;MSNVLAIAIDSIRALLHKRILLAVIVGMLIMTAIVYFGLGAISHFVDPEELLEATEESSTEEAQPALTEAEQLQRAQAAQSQMAEILSVFYAFSAFGGIIVGIYIGASAVSSEINKGSIAMVLSRPVARWQFLLGKYVGAVVVLLGYCALIGAAMFFYTQTHEMGDIPALRYTPWLTFCHCLMIGSLALTLSMVMHPALAGVLAFFSDFSWLFSLIPSEGFLYYLSMALPSYQLFNVSDQFINNALVLGWYEVGMLTLYAFDLSVIFLVLAMWRLRYKEVS
;
A
#
# COMPACT_ATOMS: atom_id res chain seq x y z
N MET A 1 -25.57 11.46 -14.41
CA MET A 1 -24.29 10.74 -14.25
C MET A 1 -23.14 11.34 -15.05
N SER A 2 -23.37 11.96 -16.22
CA SER A 2 -22.33 12.61 -17.06
C SER A 2 -21.42 13.61 -16.32
N ASN A 3 -21.95 14.34 -15.33
CA ASN A 3 -21.18 15.40 -14.65
C ASN A 3 -20.13 14.84 -13.68
N VAL A 4 -20.43 13.75 -12.96
CA VAL A 4 -19.50 13.15 -11.98
C VAL A 4 -18.29 12.54 -12.69
N LEU A 5 -18.53 11.86 -13.80
CA LEU A 5 -17.47 11.20 -14.59
C LEU A 5 -16.55 12.24 -15.24
N ALA A 6 -17.10 13.34 -15.77
CA ALA A 6 -16.30 14.45 -16.29
C ALA A 6 -15.40 15.08 -15.21
N ILE A 7 -15.94 15.31 -14.01
CA ILE A 7 -15.18 15.83 -12.86
C ILE A 7 -14.08 14.85 -12.44
N ALA A 8 -14.35 13.54 -12.46
CA ALA A 8 -13.37 12.52 -12.15
C ALA A 8 -12.20 12.53 -13.15
N ILE A 9 -12.48 12.60 -14.45
CA ILE A 9 -11.47 12.68 -15.51
C ILE A 9 -10.62 13.94 -15.37
N ASP A 10 -11.24 15.09 -15.13
CA ASP A 10 -10.52 16.35 -14.91
C ASP A 10 -9.63 16.28 -13.67
N SER A 11 -10.12 15.64 -12.59
CA SER A 11 -9.34 15.40 -11.37
C SER A 11 -8.13 14.51 -11.63
N ILE A 12 -8.30 13.41 -12.37
CA ILE A 12 -7.21 12.50 -12.76
C ILE A 12 -6.14 13.28 -13.53
N ARG A 13 -6.55 14.05 -14.55
CA ARG A 13 -5.62 14.85 -15.34
C ARG A 13 -4.88 15.87 -14.47
N ALA A 14 -5.60 16.56 -13.59
CA ALA A 14 -5.01 17.53 -12.68
C ALA A 14 -4.00 16.90 -11.72
N LEU A 15 -4.30 15.71 -11.18
CA LEU A 15 -3.38 14.96 -10.31
C LEU A 15 -2.14 14.50 -11.07
N LEU A 16 -2.29 13.96 -12.28
CA LEU A 16 -1.17 13.49 -13.10
C LEU A 16 -0.19 14.62 -13.47
N HIS A 17 -0.69 15.85 -13.62
CA HIS A 17 0.16 17.01 -13.90
C HIS A 17 0.90 17.55 -12.67
N LYS A 18 0.59 17.06 -11.46
CA LYS A 18 1.32 17.47 -10.26
C LYS A 18 2.69 16.79 -10.24
N ARG A 19 3.72 17.57 -10.57
CA ARG A 19 5.14 17.14 -10.57
C ARG A 19 5.55 16.38 -9.31
N ILE A 20 5.08 16.80 -8.13
CA ILE A 20 5.40 16.13 -6.86
C ILE A 20 4.80 14.72 -6.80
N LEU A 21 3.52 14.56 -7.17
CA LEU A 21 2.87 13.25 -7.15
C LEU A 21 3.52 12.29 -8.16
N LEU A 22 3.80 12.78 -9.37
CA LEU A 22 4.48 11.99 -10.39
C LEU A 22 5.91 11.64 -9.96
N ALA A 23 6.65 12.57 -9.36
CA ALA A 23 7.97 12.31 -8.81
C ALA A 23 7.95 11.27 -7.68
N VAL A 24 6.91 11.24 -6.84
CA VAL A 24 6.74 10.20 -5.82
C VAL A 24 6.45 8.85 -6.49
N ILE A 25 5.52 8.78 -7.44
CA ILE A 25 5.19 7.51 -8.14
C ILE A 25 6.42 6.97 -8.87
N VAL A 26 7.10 7.81 -9.65
CA VAL A 26 8.31 7.43 -10.39
C VAL A 26 9.45 7.12 -9.43
N GLY A 27 9.64 7.91 -8.38
CA GLY A 27 10.66 7.68 -7.36
C GLY A 27 10.47 6.35 -6.66
N MET A 28 9.23 5.99 -6.30
CA MET A 28 8.90 4.68 -5.73
C MET A 28 9.18 3.58 -6.74
N LEU A 29 8.78 3.74 -8.01
CA LEU A 29 9.06 2.76 -9.06
C LEU A 29 10.56 2.58 -9.31
N ILE A 30 11.35 3.66 -9.31
CA ILE A 30 12.81 3.61 -9.41
C ILE A 30 13.39 2.89 -8.19
N MET A 31 12.93 3.22 -6.98
CA MET A 31 13.39 2.55 -5.77
C MET A 31 13.09 1.04 -5.84
N THR A 32 11.87 0.69 -6.26
CA THR A 32 11.46 -0.68 -6.56
C THR A 32 12.39 -1.35 -7.58
N ALA A 33 12.78 -0.66 -8.65
CA ALA A 33 13.73 -1.16 -9.65
C ALA A 33 15.17 -1.28 -9.10
N ILE A 34 15.56 -0.41 -8.16
CA ILE A 34 16.84 -0.50 -7.45
C ILE A 34 16.85 -1.70 -6.51
N VAL A 35 15.76 -1.98 -5.79
CA VAL A 35 15.62 -3.20 -4.97
C VAL A 35 15.67 -4.45 -5.87
N TYR A 36 14.99 -4.40 -7.03
CA TYR A 36 15.04 -5.44 -8.06
C TYR A 36 16.48 -5.74 -8.53
N PHE A 37 17.26 -4.70 -8.86
CA PHE A 37 18.61 -4.88 -9.41
C PHE A 37 19.70 -5.06 -8.34
N GLY A 38 19.58 -4.35 -7.22
CA GLY A 38 20.57 -4.31 -6.15
C GLY A 38 20.66 -5.60 -5.36
N LEU A 39 19.54 -6.31 -5.14
CA LEU A 39 19.56 -7.58 -4.42
C LEU A 39 19.94 -8.76 -5.33
N GLY A 40 19.61 -8.72 -6.62
CA GLY A 40 20.12 -9.68 -7.61
C GLY A 40 21.64 -9.59 -7.82
N ALA A 41 22.23 -8.41 -7.60
CA ALA A 41 23.69 -8.25 -7.56
C ALA A 41 24.30 -8.83 -6.27
N ILE A 42 23.64 -8.68 -5.11
CA ILE A 42 24.11 -9.23 -3.83
C ILE A 42 24.10 -10.77 -3.85
N SER A 43 23.10 -11.41 -4.47
CA SER A 43 23.11 -12.87 -4.67
C SER A 43 24.22 -13.37 -5.59
N HIS A 44 24.81 -12.50 -6.42
CA HIS A 44 26.00 -12.81 -7.22
C HIS A 44 27.32 -12.59 -6.46
N PHE A 45 27.31 -11.83 -5.36
CA PHE A 45 28.48 -11.62 -4.49
C PHE A 45 28.51 -12.56 -3.29
N VAL A 46 27.37 -13.17 -2.96
CA VAL A 46 27.27 -14.25 -1.97
C VAL A 46 27.17 -15.56 -2.74
N ASP A 47 28.25 -15.92 -3.44
CA ASP A 47 28.40 -17.29 -3.94
C ASP A 47 28.70 -18.19 -2.73
N PRO A 48 27.85 -19.20 -2.42
CA PRO A 48 28.16 -20.17 -1.38
C PRO A 48 29.44 -20.97 -1.65
N GLU A 49 29.95 -20.96 -2.90
CA GLU A 49 31.19 -21.60 -3.30
C GLU A 49 32.42 -20.98 -2.62
N GLU A 50 32.48 -19.66 -2.39
CA GLU A 50 33.67 -19.01 -1.80
C GLU A 50 33.81 -19.27 -0.29
N LEU A 51 32.69 -19.52 0.41
CA LEU A 51 32.68 -19.96 1.82
C LEU A 51 32.88 -21.48 1.96
N LEU A 52 32.60 -22.27 0.92
CA LEU A 52 32.81 -23.71 0.89
C LEU A 52 34.22 -24.08 0.45
N GLU A 53 34.89 -23.34 -0.43
CA GLU A 53 36.32 -23.57 -0.72
C GLU A 53 37.18 -23.40 0.55
N ALA A 54 36.82 -22.47 1.44
CA ALA A 54 37.46 -22.31 2.76
C ALA A 54 37.15 -23.46 3.75
N THR A 55 36.12 -24.28 3.47
CA THR A 55 35.69 -25.41 4.31
C THR A 55 36.10 -26.77 3.73
N GLU A 56 36.18 -26.90 2.40
CA GLU A 56 36.60 -28.08 1.65
C GLU A 56 38.11 -28.35 1.77
N GLU A 57 38.96 -27.32 1.98
CA GLU A 57 40.37 -27.56 2.35
C GLU A 57 40.54 -28.31 3.69
N SER A 58 39.49 -28.40 4.52
CA SER A 58 39.54 -29.07 5.83
C SER A 58 38.89 -30.46 5.89
N SER A 59 38.19 -30.91 4.84
CA SER A 59 37.36 -32.13 4.90
C SER A 59 37.59 -33.06 3.71
N THR A 60 38.85 -33.38 3.44
CA THR A 60 39.20 -34.58 2.65
C THR A 60 39.08 -35.82 3.54
N GLU A 61 37.88 -36.35 3.78
CA GLU A 61 37.63 -37.80 3.95
C GLU A 61 36.15 -38.13 4.23
N GLU A 62 35.67 -39.17 3.54
CA GLU A 62 34.44 -39.95 3.74
C GLU A 62 33.15 -39.54 2.98
N ALA A 63 32.85 -40.34 1.96
CA ALA A 63 31.63 -40.36 1.19
C ALA A 63 30.43 -40.96 1.98
N GLN A 64 29.30 -40.26 2.02
CA GLN A 64 27.99 -40.79 2.44
C GLN A 64 26.87 -40.26 1.52
N PRO A 65 26.06 -41.13 0.85
CA PRO A 65 25.10 -40.71 -0.17
C PRO A 65 23.73 -40.26 0.40
N ALA A 66 23.56 -40.21 1.73
CA ALA A 66 22.29 -39.87 2.39
C ALA A 66 22.23 -38.44 2.96
N LEU A 67 23.37 -37.73 3.03
CA LEU A 67 23.43 -36.32 3.47
C LEU A 67 22.97 -35.34 2.36
N THR A 68 22.92 -35.79 1.11
CA THR A 68 22.63 -34.95 -0.06
C THR A 68 21.16 -34.55 -0.18
N GLU A 69 20.19 -35.41 0.14
CA GLU A 69 18.76 -35.05 0.02
C GLU A 69 18.33 -34.04 1.10
N ALA A 70 18.80 -34.22 2.34
CA ALA A 70 18.54 -33.28 3.43
C ALA A 70 19.19 -31.92 3.17
N GLU A 71 20.45 -31.90 2.71
CA GLU A 71 21.12 -30.67 2.30
C GLU A 71 20.48 -30.02 1.07
N GLN A 72 20.01 -30.79 0.08
CA GLN A 72 19.32 -30.24 -1.10
C GLN A 72 17.96 -29.64 -0.73
N LEU A 73 17.20 -30.28 0.15
CA LEU A 73 15.95 -29.71 0.68
C LEU A 73 16.23 -28.45 1.50
N GLN A 74 17.31 -28.44 2.29
CA GLN A 74 17.71 -27.29 3.09
C GLN A 74 18.25 -26.14 2.20
N ARG A 75 18.95 -26.44 1.10
CA ARG A 75 19.38 -25.48 0.06
C ARG A 75 18.20 -24.91 -0.71
N ALA A 76 17.22 -25.74 -1.08
CA ALA A 76 15.98 -25.30 -1.72
C ALA A 76 15.14 -24.42 -0.77
N GLN A 77 15.05 -24.79 0.52
CA GLN A 77 14.38 -23.99 1.54
C GLN A 77 15.11 -22.67 1.84
N ALA A 78 16.45 -22.67 1.88
CA ALA A 78 17.25 -21.46 2.10
C ALA A 78 17.22 -20.48 0.92
N ALA A 79 17.23 -20.99 -0.32
CA ALA A 79 17.03 -20.17 -1.51
C ALA A 79 15.61 -19.60 -1.54
N GLN A 80 14.61 -20.41 -1.18
CA GLN A 80 13.22 -19.97 -1.10
C GLN A 80 12.98 -18.93 0.01
N SER A 81 13.65 -19.05 1.16
CA SER A 81 13.54 -18.09 2.26
C SER A 81 14.21 -16.76 1.93
N GLN A 82 15.39 -16.76 1.30
CA GLN A 82 16.06 -15.54 0.84
C GLN A 82 15.19 -14.78 -0.18
N MET A 83 14.56 -15.49 -1.11
CA MET A 83 13.66 -14.89 -2.10
C MET A 83 12.38 -14.29 -1.49
N ALA A 84 11.80 -14.98 -0.49
CA ALA A 84 10.66 -14.48 0.27
C ALA A 84 10.98 -13.18 1.02
N GLU A 85 12.18 -13.07 1.60
CA GLU A 85 12.64 -11.86 2.26
C GLU A 85 12.72 -10.68 1.26
N ILE A 86 13.27 -10.89 0.07
CA ILE A 86 13.35 -9.85 -0.98
C ILE A 86 11.95 -9.37 -1.37
N LEU A 87 11.01 -10.30 -1.61
CA LEU A 87 9.62 -9.97 -1.91
C LEU A 87 8.94 -9.18 -0.77
N SER A 88 9.24 -9.52 0.48
CA SER A 88 8.69 -8.81 1.65
C SER A 88 9.21 -7.37 1.73
N VAL A 89 10.50 -7.16 1.45
CA VAL A 89 11.12 -5.83 1.42
C VAL A 89 10.55 -4.99 0.28
N PHE A 90 10.45 -5.58 -0.92
CA PHE A 90 9.80 -4.95 -2.06
C PHE A 90 8.38 -4.51 -1.70
N TYR A 91 7.59 -5.41 -1.10
CA TYR A 91 6.22 -5.14 -0.68
C TYR A 91 6.17 -3.98 0.31
N ALA A 92 7.05 -3.96 1.31
CA ALA A 92 7.09 -2.91 2.33
C ALA A 92 7.32 -1.52 1.71
N PHE A 93 8.30 -1.39 0.80
CA PHE A 93 8.55 -0.12 0.10
C PHE A 93 7.37 0.30 -0.78
N SER A 94 6.78 -0.66 -1.49
CA SER A 94 5.64 -0.43 -2.37
C SER A 94 4.38 -0.01 -1.60
N ALA A 95 4.10 -0.68 -0.47
CA ALA A 95 3.01 -0.33 0.44
C ALA A 95 3.22 1.06 1.05
N PHE A 96 4.43 1.37 1.49
CA PHE A 96 4.79 2.70 2.01
C PHE A 96 4.56 3.81 0.98
N GLY A 97 4.98 3.60 -0.27
CA GLY A 97 4.70 4.54 -1.35
C GLY A 97 3.21 4.70 -1.64
N GLY A 98 2.45 3.61 -1.59
CA GLY A 98 0.99 3.61 -1.76
C GLY A 98 0.27 4.40 -0.68
N ILE A 99 0.72 4.28 0.57
CA ILE A 99 0.21 5.07 1.69
C ILE A 99 0.43 6.56 1.44
N ILE A 100 1.64 6.97 1.04
CA ILE A 100 1.95 8.38 0.73
C ILE A 100 1.06 8.89 -0.42
N VAL A 101 0.94 8.12 -1.49
CA VAL A 101 0.09 8.45 -2.64
C VAL A 101 -1.37 8.58 -2.21
N GLY A 102 -1.90 7.61 -1.45
CA GLY A 102 -3.26 7.62 -0.92
C GLY A 102 -3.54 8.82 -0.03
N ILE A 103 -2.63 9.15 0.89
CA ILE A 103 -2.72 10.33 1.76
C ILE A 103 -2.69 11.61 0.92
N TYR A 104 -1.74 11.74 0.00
CA TYR A 104 -1.61 12.95 -0.82
C TYR A 104 -2.87 13.20 -1.65
N ILE A 105 -3.37 12.14 -2.28
CA ILE A 105 -4.57 12.21 -3.12
C ILE A 105 -5.81 12.49 -2.25
N GLY A 106 -5.99 11.78 -1.14
CA GLY A 106 -7.11 11.97 -0.21
C GLY A 106 -7.15 13.36 0.42
N ALA A 107 -6.01 13.83 0.92
CA ALA A 107 -5.89 15.18 1.50
C ALA A 107 -6.01 16.29 0.44
N SER A 108 -5.48 16.06 -0.78
CA SER A 108 -5.55 17.06 -1.85
C SER A 108 -6.90 17.18 -2.53
N ALA A 109 -7.75 16.14 -2.46
CA ALA A 109 -9.12 16.17 -2.96
C ALA A 109 -9.94 17.31 -2.32
N VAL A 110 -9.70 17.58 -1.04
CA VAL A 110 -10.39 18.63 -0.26
C VAL A 110 -9.55 19.92 -0.18
N SER A 111 -8.25 19.80 0.06
CA SER A 111 -7.32 20.94 0.24
C SER A 111 -7.26 21.89 -0.96
N SER A 112 -7.41 21.36 -2.18
CA SER A 112 -7.31 22.18 -3.40
C SER A 112 -8.36 23.30 -3.47
N GLU A 113 -9.42 23.23 -2.67
CA GLU A 113 -10.56 24.16 -2.71
C GLU A 113 -10.59 25.10 -1.50
N ILE A 114 -10.28 24.57 -0.32
CA ILE A 114 -10.28 25.34 0.93
C ILE A 114 -9.22 26.44 0.89
N ASN A 115 -8.02 26.15 0.37
CA ASN A 115 -6.91 27.12 0.37
C ASN A 115 -6.96 28.16 -0.76
N LYS A 116 -7.78 27.96 -1.81
CA LYS A 116 -7.81 28.87 -2.97
C LYS A 116 -8.88 29.96 -2.91
N GLY A 117 -9.69 30.04 -1.83
CA GLY A 117 -10.86 30.92 -1.81
C GLY A 117 -11.88 30.61 -2.93
N SER A 118 -11.72 29.47 -3.63
CA SER A 118 -12.42 29.14 -4.86
C SER A 118 -13.80 28.54 -4.62
N ILE A 119 -14.24 28.42 -3.36
CA ILE A 119 -15.65 28.11 -3.04
C ILE A 119 -16.55 29.18 -3.70
N ALA A 120 -16.12 30.45 -3.74
CA ALA A 120 -16.86 31.53 -4.40
C ALA A 120 -16.87 31.45 -5.94
N MET A 121 -15.82 30.88 -6.57
CA MET A 121 -15.75 30.83 -8.04
C MET A 121 -16.39 29.56 -8.64
N VAL A 122 -16.39 28.45 -7.91
CA VAL A 122 -17.08 27.19 -8.30
C VAL A 122 -18.61 27.33 -8.16
N LEU A 123 -19.09 28.31 -7.38
CA LEU A 123 -20.52 28.65 -7.25
C LEU A 123 -21.19 29.12 -8.56
N SER A 124 -20.44 29.33 -9.64
CA SER A 124 -20.96 29.72 -10.96
C SER A 124 -21.48 28.55 -11.81
N ARG A 125 -21.26 27.28 -11.39
CA ARG A 125 -21.84 26.10 -12.03
C ARG A 125 -22.81 25.39 -11.06
N PRO A 126 -24.04 25.03 -11.50
CA PRO A 126 -25.05 24.39 -10.65
C PRO A 126 -24.73 22.91 -10.41
N VAL A 127 -23.56 22.61 -9.81
CA VAL A 127 -23.14 21.25 -9.47
C VAL A 127 -23.28 21.08 -7.96
N ALA A 128 -24.01 20.07 -7.53
CA ALA A 128 -24.19 19.79 -6.12
C ALA A 128 -22.82 19.46 -5.46
N ARG A 129 -22.56 20.03 -4.27
CA ARG A 129 -21.28 19.86 -3.54
C ARG A 129 -20.88 18.39 -3.36
N TRP A 130 -21.86 17.51 -3.19
CA TRP A 130 -21.63 16.06 -3.06
C TRP A 130 -21.20 15.41 -4.38
N GLN A 131 -21.74 15.84 -5.53
CA GLN A 131 -21.36 15.29 -6.85
C GLN A 131 -19.91 15.64 -7.18
N PHE A 132 -19.51 16.86 -6.80
CA PHE A 132 -18.16 17.33 -6.98
C PHE A 132 -17.16 16.55 -6.13
N LEU A 133 -17.42 16.38 -4.83
CA LEU A 133 -16.57 15.60 -3.94
C LEU A 133 -16.48 14.13 -4.39
N LEU A 134 -17.62 13.54 -4.78
CA LEU A 134 -17.68 12.17 -5.26
C LEU A 134 -16.84 12.00 -6.54
N GLY A 135 -16.94 12.93 -7.50
CA GLY A 135 -16.13 12.91 -8.73
C GLY A 135 -14.64 12.98 -8.44
N LYS A 136 -14.21 13.87 -7.52
CA LYS A 136 -12.82 13.95 -7.09
C LYS A 136 -12.34 12.68 -6.40
N TYR A 137 -13.15 12.12 -5.50
CA TYR A 137 -12.82 10.88 -4.82
C TYR A 137 -12.69 9.71 -5.81
N VAL A 138 -13.61 9.58 -6.77
CA VAL A 138 -13.49 8.54 -7.82
C VAL A 138 -12.23 8.74 -8.65
N GLY A 139 -11.91 9.96 -9.07
CA GLY A 139 -10.67 10.24 -9.80
C GLY A 139 -9.41 9.91 -8.99
N ALA A 140 -9.46 10.20 -7.69
CA ALA A 140 -8.43 9.83 -6.72
C ALA A 140 -8.22 8.30 -6.63
N VAL A 141 -9.32 7.55 -6.51
CA VAL A 141 -9.31 6.08 -6.46
C VAL A 141 -8.73 5.48 -7.74
N VAL A 142 -9.05 6.05 -8.92
CA VAL A 142 -8.51 5.58 -10.21
C VAL A 142 -7.00 5.77 -10.29
N VAL A 143 -6.47 6.91 -9.85
CA VAL A 143 -5.01 7.14 -9.82
C VAL A 143 -4.33 6.16 -8.87
N LEU A 144 -4.92 5.90 -7.70
CA LEU A 144 -4.41 4.94 -6.74
C LEU A 144 -4.42 3.51 -7.30
N LEU A 145 -5.51 3.13 -7.99
CA LEU A 145 -5.61 1.83 -8.67
C LEU A 145 -4.51 1.68 -9.72
N GLY A 146 -4.22 2.72 -10.50
CA GLY A 146 -3.13 2.73 -11.48
C GLY A 146 -1.76 2.53 -10.83
N TYR A 147 -1.50 3.16 -9.68
CA TYR A 147 -0.28 2.96 -8.90
C TYR A 147 -0.14 1.50 -8.43
N CYS A 148 -1.18 0.95 -7.79
CA CYS A 148 -1.16 -0.43 -7.32
C CYS A 148 -1.03 -1.44 -8.46
N ALA A 149 -1.65 -1.17 -9.62
CA ALA A 149 -1.53 -2.00 -10.81
C ALA A 149 -0.09 -2.00 -11.38
N LEU A 150 0.58 -0.85 -11.40
CA LEU A 150 1.98 -0.73 -11.84
C LEU A 150 2.92 -1.54 -10.93
N ILE A 151 2.72 -1.46 -9.61
CA ILE A 151 3.49 -2.22 -8.63
C ILE A 151 3.21 -3.72 -8.73
N GLY A 152 1.94 -4.10 -8.85
CA GLY A 152 1.54 -5.49 -9.03
C GLY A 152 2.19 -6.09 -10.29
N ALA A 153 2.19 -5.33 -11.38
CA ALA A 153 2.89 -5.74 -12.60
C ALA A 153 4.40 -5.88 -12.35
N ALA A 154 5.04 -4.93 -11.68
CA ALA A 154 6.46 -5.00 -11.36
C ALA A 154 6.82 -6.23 -10.50
N MET A 155 6.01 -6.57 -9.50
CA MET A 155 6.19 -7.81 -8.71
C MET A 155 6.03 -9.06 -9.56
N PHE A 156 5.00 -9.11 -10.40
CA PHE A 156 4.75 -10.25 -11.28
C PHE A 156 5.89 -10.47 -12.27
N PHE A 157 6.45 -9.39 -12.84
CA PHE A 157 7.64 -9.48 -13.69
C PHE A 157 8.85 -10.04 -12.92
N TYR A 158 9.02 -9.68 -11.64
CA TYR A 158 10.14 -10.15 -10.82
C TYR A 158 10.10 -11.65 -10.56
N THR A 159 8.92 -12.22 -10.27
CA THR A 159 8.80 -13.67 -10.04
C THR A 159 9.03 -14.49 -11.30
N GLN A 160 8.61 -13.97 -12.47
CA GLN A 160 8.82 -14.64 -13.75
C GLN A 160 10.30 -14.70 -14.15
N THR A 161 11.11 -13.67 -13.83
CA THR A 161 12.53 -13.66 -14.23
C THR A 161 13.43 -14.53 -13.36
N HIS A 162 13.02 -14.87 -12.14
CA HIS A 162 13.84 -15.63 -11.18
C HIS A 162 13.36 -17.07 -10.98
N GLU A 163 12.51 -17.58 -11.90
CA GLU A 163 11.95 -18.93 -11.87
C GLU A 163 11.37 -19.33 -10.50
N MET A 164 10.82 -18.35 -9.77
CA MET A 164 10.14 -18.64 -8.53
C MET A 164 8.89 -19.44 -8.87
N GLY A 165 8.71 -20.59 -8.21
CA GLY A 165 7.46 -21.34 -8.29
C GLY A 165 6.26 -20.44 -7.96
N ASP A 166 5.06 -20.85 -8.36
CA ASP A 166 3.84 -20.07 -8.15
C ASP A 166 3.65 -19.76 -6.65
N ILE A 167 3.93 -18.51 -6.24
CA ILE A 167 3.66 -18.01 -4.89
C ILE A 167 2.19 -17.54 -4.87
N PRO A 168 1.27 -18.26 -4.21
CA PRO A 168 -0.16 -17.94 -4.29
C PRO A 168 -0.50 -16.55 -3.73
N ALA A 169 0.28 -16.09 -2.74
CA ALA A 169 0.09 -14.79 -2.10
C ALA A 169 0.21 -13.62 -3.10
N LEU A 170 1.10 -13.73 -4.09
CA LEU A 170 1.37 -12.67 -5.06
C LEU A 170 0.15 -12.28 -5.89
N ARG A 171 -0.74 -13.23 -6.12
CA ARG A 171 -1.97 -13.02 -6.91
C ARG A 171 -2.88 -11.96 -6.28
N TYR A 172 -2.94 -11.91 -4.95
CA TYR A 172 -3.85 -11.03 -4.21
C TYR A 172 -3.17 -9.77 -3.68
N THR A 173 -1.84 -9.76 -3.59
CA THR A 173 -1.04 -8.65 -3.09
C THR A 173 -1.45 -7.29 -3.68
N PRO A 174 -1.49 -7.06 -5.01
CA PRO A 174 -1.79 -5.73 -5.54
C PRO A 174 -3.21 -5.25 -5.20
N TRP A 175 -4.16 -6.18 -5.09
CA TRP A 175 -5.54 -5.86 -4.73
C TRP A 175 -5.66 -5.51 -3.24
N LEU A 176 -5.03 -6.28 -2.36
CA LEU A 176 -5.02 -6.00 -0.92
C LEU A 176 -4.28 -4.69 -0.60
N THR A 177 -3.16 -4.41 -1.27
CA THR A 177 -2.47 -3.11 -1.17
C THR A 177 -3.35 -1.96 -1.62
N PHE A 178 -4.13 -2.13 -2.69
CA PHE A 178 -5.09 -1.13 -3.13
C PHE A 178 -6.17 -0.88 -2.07
N CYS A 179 -6.79 -1.92 -1.52
CA CYS A 179 -7.79 -1.82 -0.45
C CYS A 179 -7.22 -1.10 0.78
N HIS A 180 -6.01 -1.45 1.19
CA HIS A 180 -5.29 -0.82 2.29
C HIS A 180 -5.09 0.68 2.06
N CYS A 181 -4.54 1.05 0.91
CA CYS A 181 -4.29 2.45 0.57
C CYS A 181 -5.59 3.25 0.39
N LEU A 182 -6.66 2.62 -0.09
CA LEU A 182 -7.98 3.21 -0.24
C LEU A 182 -8.57 3.63 1.11
N MET A 183 -8.48 2.74 2.10
CA MET A 183 -8.95 3.02 3.46
C MET A 183 -8.18 4.18 4.08
N ILE A 184 -6.84 4.15 4.02
CA ILE A 184 -5.99 5.21 4.58
C ILE A 184 -6.24 6.54 3.86
N GLY A 185 -6.38 6.53 2.53
CA GLY A 185 -6.70 7.72 1.75
C GLY A 185 -8.07 8.31 2.12
N SER A 186 -9.05 7.47 2.40
CA SER A 186 -10.39 7.88 2.84
C SER A 186 -10.38 8.47 4.26
N LEU A 187 -9.59 7.88 5.17
CA LEU A 187 -9.33 8.43 6.50
C LEU A 187 -8.62 9.79 6.40
N ALA A 188 -7.57 9.91 5.59
CA ALA A 188 -6.87 11.17 5.36
C ALA A 188 -7.83 12.26 4.82
N LEU A 189 -8.73 11.89 3.91
CA LEU A 189 -9.75 12.78 3.37
C LEU A 189 -10.71 13.29 4.46
N THR A 190 -11.22 12.41 5.33
CA THR A 190 -12.11 12.85 6.44
C THR A 190 -11.41 13.74 7.44
N LEU A 191 -10.20 13.36 7.87
CA LEU A 191 -9.40 14.15 8.79
C LEU A 191 -9.07 15.52 8.19
N SER A 192 -8.81 15.61 6.88
CA SER A 192 -8.52 16.89 6.19
C SER A 192 -9.69 17.89 6.20
N MET A 193 -10.91 17.43 6.50
CA MET A 193 -12.06 18.33 6.69
C MET A 193 -12.11 18.95 8.09
N VAL A 194 -11.51 18.28 9.07
CA VAL A 194 -11.48 18.72 10.47
C VAL A 194 -10.25 19.58 10.74
N MET A 195 -9.09 19.21 10.18
CA MET A 195 -7.80 19.84 10.45
C MET A 195 -7.05 20.19 9.16
N HIS A 196 -5.86 20.80 9.30
CA HIS A 196 -5.03 21.14 8.15
C HIS A 196 -4.61 19.87 7.38
N PRO A 197 -4.60 19.86 6.03
CA PRO A 197 -4.33 18.67 5.21
C PRO A 197 -3.01 17.96 5.53
N ALA A 198 -1.96 18.70 5.88
CA ALA A 198 -0.68 18.10 6.28
C ALA A 198 -0.82 17.30 7.59
N LEU A 199 -1.50 17.87 8.60
CA LEU A 199 -1.75 17.19 9.89
C LEU A 199 -2.64 15.95 9.70
N ALA A 200 -3.68 16.06 8.87
CA ALA A 200 -4.55 14.94 8.54
C ALA A 200 -3.78 13.77 7.91
N GLY A 201 -2.85 14.08 7.01
CA GLY A 201 -1.98 13.07 6.41
C GLY A 201 -1.05 12.40 7.42
N VAL A 202 -0.44 13.17 8.32
CA VAL A 202 0.41 12.61 9.40
C VAL A 202 -0.42 11.70 10.30
N LEU A 203 -1.60 12.11 10.74
CA LEU A 203 -2.44 11.25 11.58
C LEU A 203 -2.91 9.98 10.87
N ALA A 204 -3.28 10.07 9.60
CA ALA A 204 -3.64 8.90 8.80
C ALA A 204 -2.45 7.93 8.65
N PHE A 205 -1.24 8.46 8.46
CA PHE A 205 -0.02 7.65 8.42
C PHE A 205 0.26 6.94 9.75
N PHE A 206 0.16 7.66 10.88
CA PHE A 206 0.35 7.08 12.21
C PHE A 206 -0.71 6.01 12.55
N SER A 207 -1.92 6.13 11.99
CA SER A 207 -2.98 5.14 12.18
C SER A 207 -2.65 3.77 11.58
N ASP A 208 -1.71 3.69 10.63
CA ASP A 208 -1.28 2.41 10.03
C ASP A 208 -0.39 1.59 10.99
N PHE A 209 0.33 2.28 11.88
CA PHE A 209 1.26 1.67 12.81
C PHE A 209 0.52 0.96 13.96
N SER A 210 0.12 -0.28 13.70
CA SER A 210 -0.62 -1.11 14.66
C SER A 210 0.10 -1.26 16.01
N TRP A 211 1.43 -1.27 16.00
CA TRP A 211 2.26 -1.33 17.22
C TRP A 211 2.10 -0.09 18.13
N LEU A 212 1.70 1.08 17.61
CA LEU A 212 1.49 2.26 18.45
C LEU A 212 0.28 2.11 19.35
N PHE A 213 -0.73 1.37 18.90
CA PHE A 213 -1.94 1.13 19.68
C PHE A 213 -1.70 0.17 20.86
N SER A 214 -0.64 -0.65 20.83
CA SER A 214 -0.28 -1.50 21.96
C SER A 214 0.33 -0.71 23.13
N LEU A 215 0.82 0.51 22.87
CA LEU A 215 1.32 1.42 23.90
C LEU A 215 0.19 2.13 24.66
N ILE A 216 -1.04 2.11 24.13
CA ILE A 216 -2.19 2.74 24.75
C ILE A 216 -2.66 1.86 25.92
N PRO A 217 -2.80 2.40 27.14
CA PRO A 217 -3.34 1.65 28.27
C PRO A 217 -4.69 1.02 27.93
N SER A 218 -4.96 -0.18 28.45
CA SER A 218 -6.23 -0.90 28.23
C SER A 218 -7.44 -0.21 28.87
N GLU A 219 -7.23 0.90 29.57
CA GLU A 219 -8.24 1.65 30.30
C GLU A 219 -8.23 3.12 29.89
N GLY A 220 -9.42 3.71 29.82
CA GLY A 220 -9.61 5.15 29.61
C GLY A 220 -10.03 5.54 28.19
N PHE A 221 -10.20 6.84 27.99
CA PHE A 221 -10.75 7.42 26.75
C PHE A 221 -9.94 7.07 25.50
N LEU A 222 -8.61 6.97 25.61
CA LEU A 222 -7.73 6.65 24.48
C LEU A 222 -7.91 5.22 23.96
N TYR A 223 -8.32 4.27 24.82
CA TYR A 223 -8.65 2.90 24.42
C TYR A 223 -9.93 2.84 23.56
N TYR A 224 -10.97 3.56 23.96
CA TYR A 224 -12.19 3.64 23.15
C TYR A 224 -11.93 4.37 21.82
N LEU A 225 -11.04 5.36 21.81
CA LEU A 225 -10.62 6.05 20.59
C LEU A 225 -9.82 5.13 19.66
N SER A 226 -8.99 4.23 20.19
CA SER A 226 -8.25 3.26 19.37
C SER A 226 -9.17 2.18 18.78
N MET A 227 -10.23 1.77 19.49
CA MET A 227 -11.25 0.89 18.91
C MET A 227 -12.03 1.52 17.76
N ALA A 228 -12.10 2.85 17.69
CA ALA A 228 -12.75 3.56 16.59
C ALA A 228 -11.88 3.64 15.33
N LEU A 229 -10.57 3.39 15.43
CA LEU A 229 -9.65 3.42 14.28
C LEU A 229 -9.66 2.06 13.57
N PRO A 230 -9.61 2.05 12.22
CA PRO A 230 -9.54 0.80 11.46
C PRO A 230 -8.28 0.01 11.77
N SER A 231 -8.41 -1.32 11.84
CA SER A 231 -7.24 -2.21 11.81
C SER A 231 -6.76 -2.38 10.36
N TYR A 232 -5.48 -2.05 10.12
CA TYR A 232 -4.83 -2.19 8.81
C TYR A 232 -3.96 -3.44 8.69
N GLN A 233 -3.60 -4.05 9.83
CA GLN A 233 -2.75 -5.24 9.89
C GLN A 233 -3.30 -6.41 9.06
N LEU A 234 -4.62 -6.51 8.92
CA LEU A 234 -5.29 -7.56 8.12
C LEU A 234 -4.95 -7.51 6.62
N PHE A 235 -4.50 -6.36 6.12
CA PHE A 235 -4.10 -6.20 4.73
C PHE A 235 -2.59 -6.39 4.52
N ASN A 236 -1.82 -6.60 5.58
CA ASN A 236 -0.38 -6.77 5.45
C ASN A 236 -0.04 -8.17 4.92
N VAL A 237 0.48 -8.21 3.69
CA VAL A 237 0.90 -9.45 3.01
C VAL A 237 2.37 -9.80 3.29
N SER A 238 3.14 -8.92 3.94
CA SER A 238 4.58 -9.16 4.19
C SER A 238 4.84 -10.44 5.00
N ASP A 239 3.99 -10.68 6.00
CA ASP A 239 4.08 -11.85 6.88
C ASP A 239 3.85 -13.16 6.12
N GLN A 240 3.00 -13.13 5.08
CA GLN A 240 2.69 -14.29 4.26
C GLN A 240 3.86 -14.69 3.36
N PHE A 241 4.69 -13.73 2.92
CA PHE A 241 5.89 -14.05 2.15
C PHE A 241 6.90 -14.80 3.00
N ILE A 242 7.16 -14.31 4.23
CA ILE A 242 8.22 -14.83 5.11
C ILE A 242 7.79 -16.17 5.74
N ASN A 243 6.60 -16.22 6.32
CA ASN A 243 6.17 -17.37 7.12
C ASN A 243 5.45 -18.45 6.29
N ASN A 244 5.22 -18.18 4.99
CA ASN A 244 4.41 -19.02 4.09
C ASN A 244 3.06 -19.46 4.71
N ALA A 245 2.59 -18.66 5.67
CA ALA A 245 1.52 -19.00 6.59
C ALA A 245 0.25 -18.30 6.11
N LEU A 246 -0.73 -19.11 5.73
CA LEU A 246 -2.07 -18.74 5.28
C LEU A 246 -2.12 -18.22 3.84
N VAL A 247 -2.29 -19.16 2.91
CA VAL A 247 -2.81 -18.84 1.57
C VAL A 247 -4.21 -18.28 1.75
N LEU A 248 -4.38 -16.96 1.64
CA LEU A 248 -5.72 -16.38 1.74
C LEU A 248 -6.63 -16.99 0.68
N GLY A 249 -7.76 -17.52 1.13
CA GLY A 249 -8.80 -18.00 0.24
C GLY A 249 -9.51 -16.84 -0.46
N TRP A 250 -10.12 -17.10 -1.61
CA TRP A 250 -10.99 -16.11 -2.29
C TRP A 250 -12.07 -15.53 -1.39
N TYR A 251 -12.57 -16.32 -0.44
CA TYR A 251 -13.53 -15.90 0.57
C TYR A 251 -12.97 -14.81 1.50
N GLU A 252 -11.75 -15.01 2.01
CA GLU A 252 -11.10 -14.08 2.93
C GLU A 252 -10.75 -12.77 2.23
N VAL A 253 -10.23 -12.85 1.00
CA VAL A 253 -9.98 -11.67 0.16
C VAL A 253 -11.29 -10.91 -0.10
N GLY A 254 -12.39 -11.62 -0.35
CA GLY A 254 -13.72 -11.02 -0.52
C GLY A 254 -14.17 -10.27 0.75
N MET A 255 -14.03 -10.89 1.93
CA MET A 255 -14.37 -10.26 3.21
C MET A 255 -13.51 -9.03 3.51
N LEU A 256 -12.20 -9.10 3.26
CA LEU A 256 -11.29 -7.96 3.42
C LEU A 256 -11.62 -6.82 2.45
N THR A 257 -12.00 -7.16 1.22
CA THR A 257 -12.43 -6.18 0.22
C THR A 257 -13.70 -5.45 0.67
N LEU A 258 -14.69 -6.20 1.18
CA LEU A 258 -15.92 -5.62 1.73
C LEU A 258 -15.62 -4.73 2.93
N TYR A 259 -14.79 -5.20 3.87
CA TYR A 259 -14.35 -4.41 5.02
C TYR A 259 -13.69 -3.08 4.60
N ALA A 260 -12.78 -3.13 3.62
CA ALA A 260 -12.14 -1.92 3.09
C ALA A 260 -13.12 -0.98 2.42
N PHE A 261 -14.03 -1.53 1.62
CA PHE A 261 -15.03 -0.74 0.90
C PHE A 261 -16.01 -0.08 1.87
N ASP A 262 -16.54 -0.82 2.84
CA ASP A 262 -17.48 -0.32 3.83
C ASP A 262 -16.89 0.82 4.65
N LEU A 263 -15.66 0.66 5.15
CA LEU A 263 -14.98 1.72 5.88
C LEU A 263 -14.69 2.94 5.01
N SER A 264 -14.28 2.73 3.76
CA SER A 264 -14.06 3.82 2.80
C SER A 264 -15.34 4.59 2.52
N VAL A 265 -16.48 3.90 2.39
CA VAL A 265 -17.81 4.50 2.24
C VAL A 265 -18.23 5.26 3.50
N ILE A 266 -18.03 4.68 4.69
CA ILE A 266 -18.32 5.34 5.97
C ILE A 266 -17.54 6.65 6.07
N PHE A 267 -16.23 6.62 5.78
CA PHE A 267 -15.41 7.82 5.75
C PHE A 267 -15.89 8.83 4.71
N LEU A 268 -16.21 8.39 3.49
CA LEU A 268 -16.74 9.28 2.46
C LEU A 268 -18.07 9.93 2.89
N VAL A 269 -18.96 9.18 3.52
CA VAL A 269 -20.23 9.70 4.05
C VAL A 269 -20.00 10.70 5.17
N LEU A 270 -19.09 10.42 6.10
CA LEU A 270 -18.71 11.37 7.17
C LEU A 270 -18.12 12.66 6.58
N ALA A 271 -17.29 12.56 5.55
CA ALA A 271 -16.77 13.70 4.83
C ALA A 271 -17.89 14.51 4.15
N MET A 272 -18.80 13.85 3.44
CA MET A 272 -19.97 14.50 2.84
C MET A 272 -20.86 15.19 3.89
N TRP A 273 -21.09 14.53 5.03
CA TRP A 273 -21.84 15.08 6.14
C TRP A 273 -21.16 16.34 6.68
N ARG A 274 -19.86 16.28 7.00
CA ARG A 274 -19.10 17.43 7.49
C ARG A 274 -19.09 18.61 6.51
N LEU A 275 -18.97 18.35 5.21
CA LEU A 275 -19.00 19.37 4.17
C LEU A 275 -20.33 20.13 4.11
N ARG A 276 -21.44 19.50 4.52
CA ARG A 276 -22.76 20.17 4.60
C ARG A 276 -22.84 21.19 5.73
N TYR A 277 -22.21 20.93 6.87
CA TYR A 277 -22.26 21.83 8.04
C TYR A 277 -21.24 22.96 8.00
N LYS A 278 -20.23 22.88 7.11
CA LYS A 278 -19.29 23.97 6.89
C LYS A 278 -19.95 25.03 6.01
N GLU A 279 -20.95 25.71 6.57
CA GLU A 279 -21.53 26.91 5.99
C GLU A 279 -20.50 28.04 6.08
N VAL A 280 -20.43 28.80 4.99
CA VAL A 280 -19.45 29.85 4.76
C VAL A 280 -19.70 30.97 5.77
N SER A 281 -18.82 31.08 6.76
CA SER A 281 -18.58 32.32 7.51
C SER A 281 -17.41 33.05 6.89
#